data_AF-A0A2G1Y3S4-F1
#
_entry.id   AF-A0A2G1Y3S4-F1
#
_cell.length_a   1.000
_cell.length_b   1.000
_cell.length_c   1.000
_cell.angle_alpha   90.00
_cell.angle_beta   90.00
_cell.angle_gamma   90.00
#
_symmetry.space_group_name_H-M   'P 1'
#
loop_
_entity.id
_entity.type
_entity.pdbx_description
1 polymer ?
#
loop_
_entity_poly.entity_id
_entity_poly.type
_entity_poly.pdbx_seq_one_letter_code
_entity_poly.pdbx_strand_id
1 'polypeptide(L)' 'MIRIDWDEYKEHKKMSVRSDNFERLVEFMKSYYNMHNPNELFDTLKSDDIAEMMLNKRSITNAAGMEQFLDRF' A
#
# COMPACT_ATOMS: atom_id res chain seq x y z
N MET A 1 -1.23 5.65 14.90
CA MET A 1 -1.47 5.40 13.47
C MET A 1 -0.25 5.87 12.71
N ILE A 2 0.31 5.03 11.85
CA ILE A 2 1.53 5.36 11.10
C ILE A 2 1.15 6.30 9.96
N ARG A 3 1.90 7.39 9.79
CA ARG A 3 1.77 8.30 8.65
C ARG A 3 2.73 7.83 7.57
N ILE A 4 2.23 7.65 6.35
CA ILE A 4 3.05 7.22 5.22
C ILE A 4 4.06 8.33 4.89
N ASP A 5 5.34 7.99 4.87
CA ASP A 5 6.39 8.89 4.41
C ASP A 5 6.40 8.91 2.87
N TRP A 6 5.72 9.89 2.31
CA TRP A 6 5.59 10.05 0.87
C TRP A 6 6.89 10.49 0.18
N ASP A 7 7.87 11.02 0.91
CA ASP A 7 9.16 11.38 0.34
C ASP A 7 10.06 10.14 0.24
N GLU A 8 10.12 9.31 1.27
CA GLU A 8 10.78 7.99 1.20
C GLU A 8 10.12 7.07 0.17
N TYR A 9 8.79 7.09 0.08
CA TYR A 9 8.08 6.36 -0.97
C TYR A 9 8.53 6.79 -2.38
N LYS A 10 8.79 8.08 -2.64
CA LYS A 10 9.27 8.55 -3.95
C LYS A 10 10.66 8.01 -4.26
N GLU A 11 11.53 7.85 -3.26
CA GLU A 11 12.84 7.24 -3.43
C GLU A 11 12.72 5.74 -3.68
N HIS A 12 11.90 5.02 -2.88
CA HIS A 12 11.59 3.60 -3.10
C HIS A 12 11.05 3.35 -4.51
N LYS A 13 10.13 4.21 -4.96
CA LYS A 13 9.49 4.14 -6.28
C LYS A 13 10.47 4.17 -7.43
N LYS A 14 11.64 4.82 -7.29
CA LYS A 14 12.69 4.88 -8.34
C LYS A 14 13.43 3.56 -8.48
N MET A 15 13.53 2.79 -7.40
CA MET A 15 14.27 1.52 -7.35
C MET A 15 13.38 0.30 -7.64
N SER A 16 12.06 0.42 -7.44
CA SER A 16 11.12 -0.67 -7.68
C SER A 16 11.07 -1.07 -9.17
N VAL A 17 11.09 -2.37 -9.42
CA VAL A 17 10.88 -2.99 -10.74
C VAL A 17 9.40 -3.08 -11.15
N ARG A 18 8.47 -2.96 -10.19
CA ARG A 18 7.01 -2.99 -10.46
C ARG A 18 6.58 -1.78 -11.28
N SER A 19 5.52 -1.87 -12.08
CA SER A 19 5.02 -0.74 -12.89
C SER A 19 3.81 -0.04 -12.26
N ASP A 20 3.01 -0.75 -11.48
CA ASP A 20 1.81 -0.19 -10.83
C ASP A 20 2.16 0.59 -9.55
N ASN A 21 1.62 1.81 -9.43
CA ASN A 21 1.93 2.70 -8.29
C ASN A 21 1.46 2.15 -6.93
N PHE A 22 0.36 1.41 -6.88
CA PHE A 22 -0.11 0.87 -5.61
C PHE A 22 0.61 -0.41 -5.24
N GLU A 23 0.97 -1.23 -6.22
CA GLU A 23 1.90 -2.33 -5.96
C GLU A 23 3.22 -1.82 -5.38
N ARG A 24 3.78 -0.73 -5.93
CA ARG A 24 4.97 -0.07 -5.36
C ARG A 24 4.73 0.43 -3.94
N LEU A 25 3.54 0.98 -3.66
CA LEU A 25 3.18 1.42 -2.32
C LEU A 25 3.11 0.24 -1.36
N VAL A 26 2.46 -0.86 -1.74
CA VAL A 26 2.36 -2.07 -0.92
C VAL A 26 3.73 -2.70 -0.67
N GLU A 27 4.61 -2.71 -1.69
CA GLU A 27 6.01 -3.13 -1.55
C GLU A 27 6.76 -2.25 -0.55
N PHE A 28 6.57 -0.94 -0.61
CA PHE A 28 7.13 0.01 0.34
C PHE A 28 6.61 -0.23 1.76
N MET A 29 5.30 -0.43 1.94
CA MET A 29 4.73 -0.75 3.26
C MET A 29 5.32 -2.03 3.86
N LYS A 30 5.50 -3.07 3.03
CA LYS A 30 6.10 -4.35 3.44
C LYS A 30 7.58 -4.22 3.77
N SER A 31 8.34 -3.43 3.02
CA SER A 31 9.80 -3.35 3.16
C SER A 31 10.24 -2.31 4.20
N TYR A 32 9.64 -1.13 4.20
CA TYR A 32 10.01 -0.02 5.06
C TYR A 32 9.36 -0.11 6.45
N TYR A 33 8.06 -0.46 6.49
CA TYR A 33 7.30 -0.55 7.75
C TYR A 33 7.09 -1.99 8.24
N ASN A 34 7.59 -3.00 7.52
CA ASN A 34 7.40 -4.42 7.83
C ASN A 34 5.91 -4.83 8.00
N MET A 35 5.00 -4.17 7.28
CA MET A 35 3.56 -4.45 7.33
C MET A 35 3.17 -5.55 6.35
N HIS A 36 2.91 -6.75 6.89
CA HIS A 36 2.46 -7.91 6.10
C HIS A 36 1.00 -8.30 6.37
N ASN A 37 0.40 -7.82 7.47
CA ASN A 37 -0.97 -8.15 7.82
C ASN A 37 -1.95 -7.37 6.93
N PRO A 38 -2.89 -8.04 6.22
CA PRO A 38 -3.84 -7.37 5.34
C PRO A 38 -4.74 -6.33 6.03
N ASN A 39 -5.15 -6.59 7.28
CA ASN A 39 -6.00 -5.67 8.05
C ASN A 39 -5.22 -4.41 8.42
N GLU A 40 -4.02 -4.57 8.98
CA GLU A 40 -3.14 -3.45 9.36
C GLU A 40 -2.79 -2.59 8.14
N LEU A 41 -2.49 -3.25 7.02
CA LEU A 41 -2.16 -2.60 5.77
C LEU A 41 -3.36 -1.82 5.22
N PHE A 42 -4.55 -2.43 5.20
CA PHE A 42 -5.78 -1.76 4.77
C PHE A 42 -6.12 -0.56 5.65
N ASP A 43 -6.10 -0.71 6.97
CA ASP A 43 -6.42 0.36 7.91
C ASP A 43 -5.45 1.54 7.80
N THR A 44 -4.15 1.25 7.63
CA THR A 44 -3.12 2.27 7.42
C THR A 44 -3.34 3.00 6.10
N LEU A 45 -3.53 2.29 5.00
CA LEU A 45 -3.74 2.88 3.68
C LEU A 45 -5.06 3.66 3.61
N LYS A 46 -6.11 3.20 4.29
CA LYS A 46 -7.41 3.89 4.34
C LYS A 46 -7.34 5.21 5.11
N SER A 47 -6.41 5.33 6.05
CA SER A 47 -6.25 6.53 6.89
C SER A 47 -5.42 7.64 6.28
N ASP A 48 -4.81 7.41 5.12
CA ASP A 48 -4.04 8.39 4.38
C ASP A 48 -4.79 8.73 3.08
N ASP A 49 -5.05 10.02 2.86
CA ASP A 49 -5.87 10.50 1.74
C ASP A 49 -5.37 9.99 0.37
N ILE A 50 -4.05 9.98 0.16
CA ILE A 50 -3.45 9.57 -1.12
C ILE A 50 -3.56 8.05 -1.27
N ALA A 51 -3.26 7.30 -0.21
CA ALA A 51 -3.35 5.85 -0.24
C ALA A 51 -4.81 5.37 -0.36
N GLU A 52 -5.77 6.02 0.30
CA GLU A 52 -7.20 5.74 0.18
C GLU A 52 -7.68 5.95 -1.26
N MET A 53 -7.25 7.03 -1.91
CA MET A 53 -7.52 7.23 -3.34
C MET A 53 -6.97 6.08 -4.21
N MET A 54 -5.82 5.50 -3.85
CA MET A 54 -5.25 4.35 -4.58
C MET A 54 -6.04 3.05 -4.33
N LEU A 55 -6.52 2.82 -3.11
CA LEU A 55 -7.40 1.71 -2.76
C LEU A 55 -8.70 1.78 -3.56
N ASN A 56 -9.34 2.96 -3.58
CA ASN A 56 -10.61 3.20 -4.26
C ASN A 56 -10.50 2.98 -5.77
N LYS A 57 -9.39 3.39 -6.40
CA LYS A 57 -9.13 3.13 -7.84
C LYS A 57 -9.06 1.63 -8.19
N ARG A 58 -8.81 0.76 -7.20
CA ARG A 58 -8.73 -0.70 -7.35
C ARG A 58 -9.93 -1.42 -6.77
N SER A 59 -10.95 -0.67 -6.33
CA SER A 59 -12.14 -1.21 -5.67
C SER A 59 -11.82 -2.03 -4.41
N ILE A 60 -10.70 -1.74 -3.73
CA ILE A 60 -10.34 -2.38 -2.46
C ILE A 60 -11.00 -1.57 -1.34
N THR A 61 -12.12 -2.09 -0.81
CA THR A 61 -12.96 -1.36 0.15
C THR A 61 -12.91 -1.92 1.57
N ASN A 62 -12.23 -3.05 1.78
CA ASN A 62 -12.07 -3.73 3.06
C ASN A 62 -10.81 -4.62 3.08
N ALA A 63 -10.51 -5.17 4.26
CA ALA A 63 -9.37 -6.04 4.47
C ALA A 63 -9.42 -7.34 3.63
N ALA A 64 -10.60 -7.90 3.37
CA ALA A 64 -10.73 -9.09 2.51
C ALA A 64 -10.36 -8.78 1.05
N GLY A 65 -10.71 -7.59 0.56
CA GLY A 65 -10.25 -7.12 -0.75
C GLY A 65 -8.72 -6.89 -0.76
N MET A 66 -8.15 -6.45 0.36
CA MET A 66 -6.71 -6.30 0.49
C MET A 66 -6.00 -7.65 0.48
N GLU A 67 -6.54 -8.65 1.19
CA GLU A 67 -6.04 -10.02 1.19
C GLU A 67 -6.06 -10.62 -0.22
N GLN A 68 -7.18 -10.50 -0.94
CA GLN A 68 -7.28 -10.96 -2.34
C GLN A 68 -6.29 -10.27 -3.28
N PHE A 69 -5.99 -9.00 -3.04
CA PHE A 69 -4.95 -8.29 -3.78
C PHE A 69 -3.56 -8.87 -3.46
N LEU A 70 -3.26 -9.10 -2.17
CA LEU A 70 -1.98 -9.61 -1.70
C LEU A 70 -1.69 -11.04 -2.18
N ASP A 71 -2.71 -11.87 -2.35
CA ASP A 71 -2.57 -13.22 -2.92
C ASP A 71 -2.08 -13.22 -4.39
N ARG A 72 -2.27 -12.09 -5.10
CA ARG A 72 -1.84 -11.90 -6.48
C ARG A 72 -0.54 -11.10 -6.61
N PHE A 73 -0.04 -10.56 -5.50
CA PHE A 73 1.02 -9.55 -5.42
C PHE A 73 2.42 -10.17 -5.32
#